data_AF-A0A844GJF9-F1
#
_entry.id   AF-A0A844GJF9-F1
#
_cell.length_a   1.000
_cell.length_b   1.000
_cell.length_c   1.000
_cell.angle_alpha   90.00
_cell.angle_beta   90.00
_cell.angle_gamma   90.00
#
_symmetry.space_group_name_H-M   'P 1'
#
loop_
_entity.id
_entity.type
_entity.pdbx_description
1 polymer ?
#
loop_
_entity_poly.entity_id
_entity_poly.type
_entity_poly.pdbx_seq_one_letter_code
_entity_poly.pdbx_strand_id
1 'polypeptide(L)'
;MEINLNEIRGNSLVRYGFRVLLAKEFGLYLKEQEVEKILLAESCIEVYEDVEEFLEKSGWRRDNPELCSECYLFENHICRKIQGKIWYFSRIQYENGLRGMKQGFN
;
A
#
# COMPACT_ATOMS: atom_id res chain seq x y z
N MET A 1 -16.79 1.43 5.94
CA MET A 1 -15.97 0.47 6.72
C MET A 1 -14.64 1.14 6.94
N GLU A 2 -14.19 1.21 8.19
CA GLU A 2 -12.88 1.72 8.54
C GLU A 2 -11.84 0.61 8.34
N ILE A 3 -10.72 0.88 7.67
CA ILE A 3 -9.62 -0.08 7.54
C ILE A 3 -8.58 0.25 8.61
N ASN A 4 -8.54 -0.56 9.66
CA ASN A 4 -7.47 -0.53 10.65
C ASN A 4 -6.40 -1.56 10.27
N LEU A 5 -5.23 -1.10 9.84
CA LEU A 5 -4.14 -1.98 9.39
C LEU A 5 -3.72 -2.99 10.47
N ASN A 6 -3.77 -2.58 11.75
CA ASN A 6 -3.40 -3.43 12.89
C ASN A 6 -4.36 -4.63 13.08
N GLU A 7 -5.57 -4.57 12.54
CA GLU A 7 -6.57 -5.63 12.69
C GLU A 7 -6.57 -6.64 11.53
N ILE A 8 -5.82 -6.39 10.45
CA ILE A 8 -5.82 -7.24 9.24
C ILE A 8 -5.49 -8.70 9.56
N ARG A 9 -4.58 -8.94 10.52
CA ARG A 9 -4.18 -10.29 10.96
C ARG A 9 -5.33 -11.02 11.66
N GLY A 10 -5.97 -10.37 12.64
CA GLY A 10 -6.96 -11.00 13.53
C GLY A 10 -8.41 -10.92 13.06
N ASN A 11 -8.74 -10.04 12.11
CA ASN A 11 -10.12 -9.72 11.74
C ASN A 11 -10.37 -10.00 10.25
N SER A 12 -11.15 -11.04 9.95
CA SER A 12 -11.44 -11.47 8.58
C SER A 12 -12.22 -10.43 7.77
N LEU A 13 -13.12 -9.66 8.42
CA LEU A 13 -13.88 -8.61 7.75
C LEU A 13 -12.98 -7.44 7.37
N VAL A 14 -12.10 -7.01 8.27
CA VAL A 14 -11.10 -5.97 7.98
C VAL A 14 -10.16 -6.42 6.87
N ARG A 15 -9.71 -7.69 6.90
CA ARG A 15 -8.87 -8.28 5.84
C ARG A 15 -9.59 -8.30 4.50
N TYR A 16 -10.87 -8.65 4.47
CA TYR A 16 -11.70 -8.58 3.27
C TYR A 16 -11.77 -7.14 2.73
N GLY A 17 -12.09 -6.17 3.60
CA GLY A 17 -12.14 -4.76 3.25
C GLY A 17 -10.81 -4.25 2.69
N PHE A 18 -9.70 -4.62 3.33
CA PHE A 18 -8.36 -4.28 2.87
C PHE A 18 -8.06 -4.87 1.48
N ARG A 19 -8.46 -6.13 1.22
CA ARG A 19 -8.28 -6.77 -0.09
C ARG A 19 -9.08 -6.07 -1.20
N VAL A 20 -10.29 -5.62 -0.89
CA VAL A 20 -11.11 -4.81 -1.82
C VAL A 20 -10.45 -3.45 -2.08
N LEU A 21 -9.91 -2.81 -1.05
CA LEU A 21 -9.17 -1.55 -1.16
C LEU A 21 -7.93 -1.71 -2.06
N LEU A 22 -7.11 -2.75 -1.84
CA LEU A 22 -5.94 -3.05 -2.66
C LEU A 22 -6.30 -3.21 -4.14
N ALA A 23 -7.39 -3.91 -4.44
CA ALA A 23 -7.85 -4.10 -5.80
C ALA A 23 -8.33 -2.78 -6.44
N LYS A 24 -9.15 -2.02 -5.72
CA LYS A 24 -9.78 -0.80 -6.24
C LYS A 24 -8.79 0.35 -6.40
N GLU A 25 -7.93 0.53 -5.42
CA GLU A 25 -7.09 1.73 -5.33
C GLU A 25 -5.70 1.51 -5.92
N PHE A 26 -5.15 0.29 -5.81
CA PHE A 26 -3.78 -0.04 -6.22
C PHE A 26 -3.69 -1.14 -7.30
N GLY A 27 -4.84 -1.63 -7.80
CA GLY A 27 -4.89 -2.65 -8.85
C GLY A 27 -4.27 -3.99 -8.43
N LEU A 28 -4.18 -4.28 -7.12
CA LEU A 28 -3.59 -5.50 -6.59
C LEU A 28 -4.69 -6.51 -6.22
N TYR A 29 -4.82 -7.56 -7.02
CA TYR A 29 -5.82 -8.60 -6.85
C TYR A 29 -5.22 -9.82 -6.15
N LEU A 30 -5.59 -10.01 -4.88
CA LEU A 30 -5.20 -11.18 -4.08
C LEU A 30 -6.43 -12.04 -3.81
N LYS A 31 -6.27 -13.35 -3.68
CA LYS A 31 -7.34 -14.27 -3.24
C LYS A 31 -7.39 -14.33 -1.72
N GLU A 32 -8.53 -14.72 -1.16
CA GLU A 32 -8.76 -14.74 0.30
C GLU A 32 -7.78 -15.68 1.03
N GLN A 33 -7.45 -16.81 0.42
CA GLN A 33 -6.50 -17.79 0.95
C GLN A 33 -5.03 -17.33 0.90
N GLU A 34 -4.70 -16.26 0.16
CA GLU A 34 -3.34 -15.76 0.03
C GLU A 34 -2.97 -14.86 1.22
N VAL A 35 -3.21 -15.36 2.45
CA VAL A 35 -3.09 -14.60 3.69
C VAL A 35 -1.70 -13.98 3.83
N GLU A 36 -0.64 -14.73 3.57
CA GLU A 36 0.74 -14.21 3.66
C GLU A 36 1.00 -13.05 2.70
N LYS A 37 0.43 -13.10 1.49
CA LYS A 37 0.55 -12.01 0.51
C LYS A 37 -0.27 -10.80 0.93
N ILE A 38 -1.43 -11.01 1.54
CA ILE A 38 -2.23 -9.91 2.09
C ILE A 38 -1.47 -9.21 3.22
N LEU A 39 -0.83 -9.98 4.11
CA LEU A 39 -0.01 -9.43 5.19
C LEU A 39 1.26 -8.76 4.68
N LEU A 40 1.87 -9.28 3.61
CA LEU A 40 2.97 -8.59 2.95
C LEU A 40 2.50 -7.27 2.34
N ALA A 41 1.34 -7.24 1.67
CA ALA A 41 0.80 -6.01 1.11
C ALA A 41 0.49 -4.97 2.19
N GLU A 42 -0.02 -5.40 3.35
CA GLU A 42 -0.20 -4.56 4.54
C GLU A 42 1.12 -3.93 4.97
N SER A 43 2.19 -4.73 5.10
CA SER A 43 3.52 -4.21 5.47
C SER A 43 4.15 -3.25 4.46
N CYS A 44 3.62 -3.17 3.23
CA CYS A 44 4.08 -2.27 2.18
C CYS A 44 3.20 -1.01 2.05
N ILE A 45 2.21 -0.84 2.92
CA ILE A 45 1.42 0.40 3.01
C ILE A 45 2.12 1.35 3.96
N GLU A 46 2.35 2.56 3.47
CA GLU A 46 2.77 3.69 4.29
C GLU A 46 1.64 4.72 4.30
N VAL A 47 1.33 5.24 5.48
CA VAL A 47 0.24 6.21 5.68
C VAL A 47 0.83 7.51 6.19
N TYR A 48 0.46 8.61 5.54
CA TYR A 48 0.88 9.97 5.85
C TYR A 48 -0.36 10.84 6.07
N GLU A 49 -0.22 11.88 6.88
CA GLU A 49 -1.22 12.89 7.19
C GLU A 49 -1.68 13.62 5.92
N ASP A 50 -0.72 14.07 5.11
CA ASP A 50 -0.95 14.81 3.88
C ASP A 50 0.15 14.55 2.84
N VAL A 51 0.05 15.24 1.69
CA VAL A 51 1.01 15.11 0.58
C VAL A 51 2.39 15.65 0.95
N GLU A 52 2.47 16.68 1.80
CA GLU A 52 3.76 17.26 2.18
C GLU A 52 4.54 16.27 3.04
N GLU A 53 3.90 15.67 4.04
CA GLU A 53 4.53 14.64 4.86
C GLU A 53 4.98 13.44 4.01
N PHE A 54 4.17 13.01 3.05
CA PHE A 54 4.57 11.97 2.08
C PHE A 54 5.85 12.38 1.34
N LEU A 55 5.89 13.57 0.75
CA LEU A 55 7.02 14.04 -0.05
C LEU A 55 8.31 14.15 0.77
N GLU A 56 8.22 14.57 2.02
CA GLU A 56 9.36 14.69 2.94
C GLU A 56 9.86 13.34 3.45
N LYS A 57 8.96 12.45 3.90
CA LYS A 57 9.34 11.23 4.62
C LYS A 57 9.59 10.02 3.73
N SER A 58 8.90 9.91 2.60
CA SER A 58 9.07 8.76 1.68
C SER A 58 10.38 8.82 0.89
N GLY A 59 10.99 10.01 0.76
CA GLY A 59 12.10 10.27 -0.16
C GLY A 59 11.67 10.53 -1.61
N TRP A 60 10.36 10.48 -1.91
CA TRP A 60 9.84 10.70 -3.26
C TRP A 60 10.33 12.00 -3.90
N ARG A 61 10.29 13.11 -3.15
CA ARG A 61 10.72 14.43 -3.63
C ARG A 61 12.19 14.47 -4.03
N ARG A 62 13.04 13.77 -3.27
CA ARG A 62 14.48 13.70 -3.57
C ARG A 62 14.73 12.91 -4.85
N ASP A 63 14.00 11.81 -5.02
CA ASP A 63 14.25 10.87 -6.10
C ASP A 63 13.49 11.27 -7.40
N ASN A 64 12.41 12.06 -7.29
CA ASN A 64 11.55 12.49 -8.39
C ASN A 64 11.10 13.97 -8.23
N PRO A 65 12.02 14.95 -8.24
CA PRO A 65 11.73 16.34 -7.90
C PRO A 65 10.69 17.00 -8.82
N GLU A 66 10.60 16.57 -10.08
CA GLU A 66 9.63 17.04 -11.07
C GLU A 66 8.24 16.39 -10.95
N LEU A 67 8.11 15.32 -10.17
CA LEU A 67 6.90 14.49 -10.06
C LEU A 67 6.21 14.64 -8.68
N CYS A 68 6.28 15.84 -8.10
CA CYS A 68 5.79 16.11 -6.74
C CYS A 68 4.39 16.72 -6.67
N SER A 69 3.76 17.04 -7.81
CA SER A 69 2.44 17.67 -7.78
C SER A 69 1.36 16.69 -7.32
N GLU A 70 0.41 17.18 -6.52
CA GLU A 70 -0.72 16.38 -6.03
C GLU A 70 -1.50 15.72 -7.18
N CYS A 71 -1.74 16.47 -8.27
CA CYS A 71 -2.38 15.93 -9.48
C CYS A 71 -1.61 14.73 -10.03
N TYR A 72 -0.29 14.86 -10.19
CA TYR A 72 0.53 13.77 -10.72
C TYR A 72 0.48 12.53 -9.82
N LEU A 73 0.62 12.72 -8.50
CA LEU A 73 0.64 11.63 -7.52
C LEU A 73 -0.68 10.82 -7.54
N PHE A 74 -1.81 11.48 -7.71
CA PHE A 74 -3.12 10.82 -7.71
C PHE A 74 -3.52 10.25 -9.08
N GLU A 75 -3.32 11.02 -10.15
CA GLU A 75 -3.62 10.59 -11.53
C GLU A 75 -2.80 9.36 -11.91
N ASN A 76 -1.52 9.31 -11.52
CA ASN A 76 -0.63 8.17 -11.79
C ASN A 76 -0.66 7.09 -10.72
N HIS A 77 -1.60 7.19 -9.77
CA HIS A 77 -1.87 6.12 -8.82
C HIS A 77 -0.72 5.80 -7.87
N ILE A 78 0.15 6.79 -7.64
CA ILE A 78 1.24 6.72 -6.67
C ILE A 78 0.66 6.78 -5.27
N CYS A 79 -0.21 7.76 -5.02
CA CYS A 79 -0.86 7.98 -3.74
C CYS A 79 -2.38 7.87 -3.84
N ARG A 80 -3.01 7.63 -2.69
CA ARG A 80 -4.46 7.57 -2.54
C ARG A 80 -4.92 8.30 -1.30
N LYS A 81 -5.98 9.09 -1.44
CA LYS A 81 -6.65 9.69 -0.29
C LYS A 81 -7.67 8.71 0.27
N ILE A 82 -7.36 8.12 1.41
CA ILE A 82 -8.19 7.10 2.07
C ILE A 82 -8.35 7.49 3.53
N GLN A 83 -9.60 7.53 4.02
CA GLN A 83 -9.91 7.90 5.41
C GLN A 83 -9.26 9.23 5.85
N GLY A 84 -9.18 10.19 4.93
CA GLY A 84 -8.61 11.51 5.19
C GLY A 84 -7.07 11.58 5.18
N LYS A 85 -6.38 10.46 4.97
CA LYS A 85 -4.91 10.34 4.95
C LYS A 85 -4.41 10.02 3.55
N ILE A 86 -3.11 10.20 3.32
CA ILE A 86 -2.40 9.77 2.11
C ILE A 86 -1.85 8.37 2.33
N TRP A 87 -2.30 7.43 1.50
CA TRP A 87 -1.84 6.06 1.49
C TRP A 87 -0.96 5.85 0.26
N TYR A 88 0.23 5.34 0.51
CA TYR A 88 1.19 4.93 -0.51
C TYR A 88 1.40 3.42 -0.41
N PHE A 89 1.39 2.74 -1.56
CA PHE A 89 1.70 1.31 -1.63
C PHE A 89 3.02 1.09 -2.34
N SER A 90 4.03 0.61 -1.61
CA SER A 90 5.35 0.35 -2.16
C SER A 90 5.36 -0.95 -2.96
N ARG A 91 5.04 -0.86 -4.26
CA ARG A 91 5.03 -2.03 -5.16
C ARG A 91 6.40 -2.70 -5.26
N ILE A 92 7.48 -1.93 -5.19
CA ILE A 92 8.86 -2.46 -5.20
C ILE A 92 9.11 -3.35 -3.97
N GLN A 93 8.75 -2.87 -2.78
CA GLN A 93 8.90 -3.67 -1.55
C GLN A 93 8.04 -4.94 -1.62
N TYR A 94 6.81 -4.82 -2.11
CA TYR A 94 5.91 -5.96 -2.27
C TYR A 94 6.47 -7.02 -3.22
N GLU A 95 6.96 -6.63 -4.40
CA GLU A 95 7.57 -7.54 -5.36
C GLU A 95 8.83 -8.21 -4.82
N ASN A 96 9.67 -7.46 -4.09
CA ASN A 96 10.85 -8.02 -3.43
C ASN A 96 10.46 -9.03 -2.34
N GLY A 97 9.44 -8.73 -1.54
CA GLY A 97 8.89 -9.65 -0.55
C GLY A 97 8.36 -10.94 -1.18
N LEU A 98 7.63 -10.83 -2.31
CA LEU A 98 7.16 -12.00 -3.06
C LEU A 98 8.32 -12.87 -3.58
N ARG A 99 9.43 -12.26 -4.01
CA ARG A 99 10.64 -12.99 -4.44
C ARG A 99 11.31 -13.70 -3.26
N GLY A 100 11.33 -13.07 -2.08
CA GLY A 100 11.84 -13.69 -0.86
C GLY A 100 11.01 -14.91 -0.42
N MET A 101 9.68 -14.80 -0.48
CA MET A 101 8.77 -15.91 -0.16
C MET A 101 8.99 -17.13 -1.05
N LYS A 102 9.28 -16.93 -2.34
CA LYS A 102 9.55 -18.05 -3.29
C LYS A 102 10.86 -18.79 -3.01
N GLN A 103 11.83 -18.13 -2.36
CA GLN A 103 13.16 -18.70 -2.09
C GLN A 103 13.21 -19.50 -0.78
N GLY A 104 12.23 -19.35 0.12
CA GLY A 104 12.14 -20.09 1.38
C GLY A 104 11.59 -21.51 1.29
N PHE A 105 11.34 -22.03 0.08
CA PHE A 105 10.81 -23.38 -0.18
C PHE A 105 11.83 -24.35 -0.82
N ASN A 106 13.12 -24.05 -0.75
CA ASN A 106 14.20 -24.95 -1.19
C ASN A 106 14.88 -25.63 0.00
#